data_AF-A0A2H0D8C3-F1
#
_entry.id   AF-A0A2H0D8C3-F1
#
_cell.length_a   1.000
_cell.length_b   1.000
_cell.length_c   1.000
_cell.angle_alpha   90.00
_cell.angle_beta   90.00
_cell.angle_gamma   90.00
#
_symmetry.space_group_name_H-M   'P 1'
#
loop_
_entity.id
_entity.type
_entity.pdbx_description
1 polymer ?
#
loop_
_entity_poly.entity_id
_entity_poly.type
_entity_poly.pdbx_seq_one_letter_code
_entity_poly.pdbx_strand_id
1 'polypeptide(L)' 'MGYMNFSEILYQRYLGRQSYIPVWEAMKYFTDQRNAETPDEIWWVEHDPVFTQGQAGKAHHLLATGDIPVVEADRG' A
#
# COMPACT_ATOMS: atom_id res chain seq x y z
N MET A 1 21.77 -26.43 -12.05
CA MET A 1 21.80 -26.35 -10.58
C MET A 1 22.12 -24.90 -10.22
N GLY A 2 21.14 -24.00 -10.34
CA GLY A 2 21.34 -22.57 -10.10
C GLY A 2 21.28 -22.30 -8.61
N TYR A 3 22.37 -21.81 -8.04
CA TYR A 3 22.44 -21.45 -6.63
C TYR A 3 21.41 -20.33 -6.37
N MET A 4 20.41 -20.60 -5.54
CA MET A 4 19.59 -19.56 -4.94
C MET A 4 20.49 -18.75 -4.01
N ASN A 5 20.75 -17.51 -4.38
CA ASN A 5 21.55 -16.58 -3.61
C ASN A 5 20.65 -16.00 -2.51
N PHE A 6 20.81 -16.45 -1.27
CA PHE A 6 20.03 -15.94 -0.14
C PHE A 6 20.84 -14.90 0.63
N SER A 7 20.56 -13.62 0.37
CA SER A 7 20.22 -12.63 1.42
C SER A 7 19.80 -11.30 0.77
N GLU A 8 18.65 -11.28 0.11
CA GLU A 8 17.98 -9.99 -0.14
C GLU A 8 17.46 -9.47 1.21
N ILE A 9 17.93 -8.30 1.62
CA ILE A 9 17.46 -7.65 2.85
C ILE A 9 15.98 -7.33 2.65
N LEU A 10 15.14 -7.78 3.58
CA LEU A 10 13.72 -7.48 3.61
C LEU A 10 13.41 -6.72 4.90
N TYR A 11 13.17 -5.41 4.79
CA TYR A 11 12.81 -4.61 5.96
C TYR A 11 11.32 -4.78 6.29
N GLN A 12 11.03 -4.92 7.58
CA GLN A 12 9.66 -4.99 8.10
C GLN A 12 9.34 -3.69 8.80
N ARG A 13 8.32 -2.98 8.31
CA ARG A 13 7.80 -1.76 8.96
C ARG A 13 6.50 -2.09 9.68
N TYR A 14 6.45 -1.82 10.98
CA TYR A 14 5.25 -1.92 11.78
C TYR A 14 4.74 -0.51 12.08
N LEU A 15 3.70 -0.07 11.35
CA LEU A 15 3.21 1.30 11.39
C LEU A 15 2.06 1.51 12.41
N GLY A 16 1.53 0.42 12.95
CA GLY A 16 0.36 0.46 13.82
C GLY A 16 -0.88 0.92 13.06
N ARG A 17 -1.77 1.65 13.74
CA ARG A 17 -2.97 2.22 13.14
C ARG A 17 -2.69 3.60 12.53
N GLN A 18 -3.02 3.80 11.26
CA GLN A 18 -2.72 5.03 10.51
C GLN A 18 -3.84 5.37 9.52
N SER A 19 -4.08 6.66 9.25
CA SER A 19 -4.96 7.04 8.15
C SER A 19 -4.40 6.58 6.79
N TYR A 20 -5.28 6.26 5.84
CA TYR A 20 -4.91 5.61 4.57
C TYR A 20 -4.00 6.44 3.66
N ILE A 21 -4.38 7.69 3.41
CA ILE A 21 -3.71 8.58 2.44
C ILE A 21 -2.20 8.74 2.71
N PRO A 22 -1.73 9.12 3.92
CA PRO A 22 -0.30 9.33 4.14
C PRO A 22 0.53 8.05 3.98
N VAL A 23 -0.03 6.88 4.32
CA VAL A 23 0.65 5.60 4.13
C VAL A 23 0.73 5.26 2.65
N TRP A 24 -0.37 5.43 1.90
CA TRP A 24 -0.39 5.21 0.45
C TRP A 24 0.57 6.15 -0.29
N GLU A 25 0.62 7.43 0.07
CA GLU A 25 1.58 8.39 -0.47
C GLU A 25 3.03 8.02 -0.15
N ALA A 26 3.30 7.58 1.08
CA ALA A 26 4.63 7.11 1.47
C ALA A 26 5.04 5.84 0.71
N MET A 27 4.10 4.91 0.43
CA MET A 27 4.36 3.73 -0.38
C MET A 27 4.67 4.08 -1.85
N LYS A 28 3.94 5.04 -2.42
CA LYS A 28 4.23 5.56 -3.77
C LYS A 28 5.59 6.23 -3.83
N TYR A 29 5.86 7.15 -2.90
CA TYR A 29 7.14 7.84 -2.79
C TYR A 29 8.30 6.85 -2.62
N PHE A 30 8.15 5.85 -1.75
CA PHE A 30 9.15 4.79 -1.57
C PHE A 30 9.45 4.11 -2.91
N THR A 31 8.40 3.67 -3.62
CA THR A 31 8.49 3.02 -4.93
C THR A 31 9.17 3.90 -5.98
N ASP A 32 8.78 5.16 -6.07
CA ASP A 32 9.32 6.13 -7.05
C ASP A 32 10.80 6.45 -6.82
N GLN A 33 11.28 6.35 -5.58
CA GLN A 33 12.67 6.62 -5.23
C GLN A 33 13.55 5.36 -5.21
N ARG A 34 13.00 4.16 -5.46
CA ARG A 34 13.80 2.93 -5.44
C ARG A 34 14.83 2.91 -6.57
N ASN A 35 15.98 2.35 -6.25
CA ASN A 35 17.02 1.98 -7.21
C ASN A 35 17.43 0.50 -7.00
N ALA A 36 18.41 0.02 -7.76
CA ALA A 36 18.89 -1.36 -7.71
C ALA A 36 19.47 -1.78 -6.34
N GLU A 37 19.81 -0.83 -5.48
CA GLU A 37 20.37 -1.06 -4.15
C GLU A 37 19.31 -0.93 -3.04
N THR A 38 18.09 -0.50 -3.38
CA THR A 38 17.02 -0.27 -2.39
C THR A 38 16.39 -1.59 -1.97
N PRO A 39 16.57 -2.03 -0.71
CA PRO A 39 16.02 -3.30 -0.24
C PRO A 39 14.49 -3.30 -0.28
N ASP A 40 13.90 -4.49 -0.41
CA ASP A 40 12.45 -4.63 -0.34
C ASP A 40 11.93 -4.34 1.07
N GLU A 41 10.67 -3.89 1.15
CA GLU A 41 10.01 -3.62 2.42
C GLU A 41 8.61 -4.24 2.46
N ILE A 42 8.23 -4.78 3.63
CA ILE A 42 6.86 -5.17 3.96
C ILE A 42 6.32 -4.23 5.03
N TRP A 43 5.18 -3.61 4.74
CA TRP A 43 4.56 -2.61 5.60
C TRP A 43 3.31 -3.20 6.24
N TRP A 44 3.35 -3.35 7.57
CA TRP A 44 2.25 -3.83 8.39
C TRP A 44 1.52 -2.63 9.00
N VAL A 45 0.25 -2.47 8.66
CA VAL A 45 -0.56 -1.31 9.05
C VAL A 45 -2.02 -1.70 9.21
N GLU A 46 -2.70 -1.04 10.14
CA GLU A 46 -4.15 -1.03 10.25
C GLU A 46 -4.65 0.38 9.85
N HIS A 47 -5.75 0.48 9.12
CA HIS A 47 -6.28 1.78 8.71
C HIS A 47 -7.48 2.22 9.53
N ASP A 48 -7.63 3.54 9.68
CA ASP A 48 -8.92 4.12 10.01
C ASP A 48 -9.97 3.73 8.95
N PRO A 49 -11.28 3.74 9.29
CA PRO A 49 -12.32 3.34 8.35
C PRO A 49 -12.18 4.11 7.03
N VAL A 50 -12.07 3.36 5.93
CA VAL A 50 -11.90 3.90 4.59
C VAL A 50 -12.42 2.89 3.58
N PHE A 51 -13.12 3.37 2.55
CA PHE A 51 -13.36 2.61 1.33
C PHE A 51 -12.29 2.97 0.32
N THR A 52 -11.70 1.97 -0.34
CA THR A 52 -10.73 2.20 -1.43
C THR A 52 -11.26 1.59 -2.72
N GLN A 53 -11.21 2.35 -3.80
CA GLN A 53 -11.67 1.91 -5.11
C GLN A 53 -10.47 1.80 -6.05
N GLY A 54 -10.22 0.60 -6.56
CA GLY A 54 -9.17 0.37 -7.57
C GLY A 54 -9.59 0.87 -8.96
N GLN A 55 -8.66 0.85 -9.90
CA GLN A 55 -8.82 1.38 -11.27
C GLN A 55 -9.95 0.69 -12.05
N ALA A 56 -10.17 -0.61 -11.84
CA ALA A 56 -11.27 -1.34 -12.46
C ALA A 56 -12.60 -1.21 -11.68
N GLY A 57 -12.57 -0.59 -10.50
CA GLY A 57 -13.74 -0.37 -9.67
C GLY A 57 -14.67 0.64 -10.33
N LYS A 58 -15.93 0.27 -10.52
CA LYS A 58 -16.97 1.22 -10.97
C LYS A 58 -17.62 1.87 -9.76
N ALA A 59 -17.83 3.19 -9.82
CA ALA A 59 -18.36 3.99 -8.70
C ALA A 59 -19.73 3.51 -8.19
N HIS A 60 -20.51 2.78 -9.00
CA HIS A 60 -21.81 2.23 -8.64
C HIS A 60 -21.78 0.99 -7.74
N HIS A 61 -20.60 0.48 -7.35
CA HIS A 61 -20.49 -0.62 -6.37
C HIS A 61 -20.42 -0.13 -4.91
N LEU A 62 -20.35 1.18 -4.67
CA LEU A 62 -20.36 1.74 -3.33
C LEU A 62 -21.82 2.02 -2.93
N LEU A 63 -22.38 1.13 -2.11
CA LEU A 63 -23.70 1.33 -1.50
C LEU A 63 -23.50 1.74 -0.03
N ALA A 64 -24.05 2.91 0.35
CA ALA A 64 -24.16 3.39 1.72
C ALA A 64 -22.84 3.53 2.51
N THR A 65 -21.90 4.34 2.03
CA THR A 65 -20.63 4.62 2.73
C THR A 65 -20.78 5.42 4.02
N GLY A 66 -21.92 6.10 4.22
CA GLY A 66 -22.10 7.02 5.34
C GLY A 66 -21.03 8.12 5.33
N ASP A 67 -20.46 8.41 6.50
CA ASP A 67 -19.37 9.39 6.67
C ASP A 67 -17.96 8.80 6.44
N ILE A 68 -17.86 7.51 6.06
CA ILE A 68 -16.56 6.87 5.81
C ILE A 68 -16.01 7.36 4.47
N PRO A 69 -14.77 7.87 4.43
CA PRO A 69 -14.19 8.40 3.20
C PRO A 69 -14.00 7.30 2.14
N VAL A 70 -14.20 7.68 0.89
CA VAL A 70 -13.87 6.87 -0.28
C VAL A 70 -12.64 7.46 -0.95
N VAL A 71 -11.60 6.64 -1.14
CA VAL A 71 -10.35 7.02 -1.81
C VAL A 71 -10.20 6.23 -3.10
N GLU A 72 -10.03 6.93 -4.21
CA GLU A 72 -9.61 6.31 -5.47
C GLU A 72 -8.12 5.97 -5.38
N ALA A 73 -7.82 4.67 -5.42
CA ALA A 73 -6.48 4.14 -5.35
C ALA A 73 -6.06 3.59 -6.72
N ASP A 74 -4.77 3.59 -6.98
CA ASP A 74 -4.16 3.11 -8.22
C ASP A 74 -4.00 1.58 -8.28
N ARG A 75 -4.54 0.85 -7.30
CA ARG A 75 -4.56 -0.61 -7.29
C ARG A 75 -5.48 -1.16 -8.39
N GLY A 76 -5.18 -2.38 -8.84
CA GLY A 76 -6.05 -3.17 -9.73
C GLY A 76 -7.46 -3.37 -9.18
#